data_AF-A0A8S2VW95-F1
#
_entry.id   AF-A0A8S2VW95-F1
#
_cell.length_a   1.000
_cell.length_b   1.000
_cell.length_c   1.000
_cell.angle_alpha   90.00
_cell.angle_beta   90.00
_cell.angle_gamma   90.00
#
_symmetry.space_group_name_H-M   'P 1'
#
loop_
_entity.id
_entity.type
_entity.pdbx_description
1 polymer ?
#
loop_
_entity_poly.entity_id
_entity_poly.type
_entity_poly.pdbx_seq_one_letter_code
_entity_poly.pdbx_strand_id
1 'polypeptide(L)'
;MDPVDRGSVKDVDQQQFTVAFAEFLKKTGKLDLPSGNWVDIVKLGIHKEMAPMDPDWFYTRCASIARHLYLRRAGVGGLTRVYGGLKRNGCRPSHFQKGSRSIARKCLQSLEKAK
;
A
#
# COMPACT_ATOMS: atom_id res chain seq x y z
N MET A 1 -8.30 -3.21 -31.96
CA MET A 1 -8.32 -1.88 -31.29
C MET A 1 -9.75 -1.69 -30.85
N ASP A 2 -10.07 -2.24 -29.69
CA ASP A 2 -11.46 -2.39 -29.24
C ASP A 2 -12.04 -1.06 -28.78
N PRO A 3 -13.36 -0.84 -29.01
CA PRO A 3 -14.02 0.41 -28.68
C PRO A 3 -13.97 0.65 -27.17
N VAL A 4 -13.51 1.84 -26.80
CA VAL A 4 -13.21 2.32 -25.44
C VAL A 4 -14.24 1.85 -24.42
N ASP A 5 -13.87 0.84 -23.64
CA ASP A 5 -14.62 0.43 -22.46
C ASP A 5 -14.58 1.59 -21.47
N ARG A 6 -15.71 2.26 -21.23
CA ARG A 6 -15.81 3.36 -20.25
C ARG A 6 -15.84 2.83 -18.81
N GLY A 7 -15.01 1.84 -18.51
CA GLY A 7 -14.90 1.22 -17.19
C GLY A 7 -14.23 2.17 -16.20
N SER A 8 -14.87 2.38 -15.06
CA SER A 8 -14.27 3.11 -13.94
C SER A 8 -13.37 2.16 -13.13
N VAL A 9 -12.46 2.72 -12.31
CA VAL A 9 -11.66 1.95 -11.32
C VAL A 9 -12.54 1.11 -10.37
N LYS A 10 -13.83 1.45 -10.28
CA LYS A 10 -14.84 0.73 -9.50
C LYS A 10 -15.25 -0.60 -10.14
N ASP A 11 -15.15 -0.73 -11.46
CA ASP A 11 -15.68 -1.85 -12.22
C ASP A 11 -14.63 -2.95 -12.46
N VAL A 12 -13.37 -2.68 -12.11
CA VAL A 12 -12.23 -3.60 -12.25
C VAL A 12 -11.95 -4.32 -10.94
N ASP A 13 -11.57 -5.59 -11.04
CA ASP A 13 -11.07 -6.35 -9.89
C ASP A 13 -9.93 -5.62 -9.18
N GLN A 14 -10.01 -5.59 -7.84
CA GLN A 14 -9.06 -4.85 -7.03
C GLN A 14 -7.64 -5.40 -7.16
N GLN A 15 -7.47 -6.72 -7.19
CA GLN A 15 -6.15 -7.33 -7.23
C GLN A 15 -5.48 -7.04 -8.58
N GLN A 16 -6.19 -7.26 -9.67
CA GLN A 16 -5.70 -6.99 -11.03
C GLN A 16 -5.32 -5.51 -11.20
N PHE A 17 -6.16 -4.58 -10.74
CA PHE A 17 -5.86 -3.16 -10.79
C PHE A 17 -4.59 -2.81 -10.00
N THR A 18 -4.44 -3.35 -8.79
CA THR A 18 -3.32 -3.02 -7.91
C THR A 18 -1.99 -3.49 -8.49
N VAL A 19 -1.96 -4.68 -9.10
CA VAL A 19 -0.76 -5.23 -9.76
C VAL A 19 -0.40 -4.39 -10.98
N ALA A 20 -1.34 -4.15 -11.89
CA ALA A 20 -1.09 -3.38 -13.11
C ALA A 20 -0.65 -1.94 -12.81
N PHE A 21 -1.26 -1.31 -11.80
CA PHE A 21 -0.89 0.05 -11.40
C PHE A 21 0.47 0.09 -10.70
N ALA A 22 0.84 -0.93 -9.92
CA ALA A 22 2.18 -1.03 -9.35
C ALA A 22 3.25 -1.13 -10.45
N GLU A 23 3.02 -1.93 -11.49
CA GLU A 23 3.92 -2.00 -12.65
C GLU A 23 4.02 -0.66 -13.39
N PHE A 24 2.91 0.05 -13.55
CA PHE A 24 2.90 1.39 -14.13
C PHE A 24 3.74 2.37 -13.32
N LEU A 25 3.62 2.36 -11.99
CA LEU A 25 4.42 3.21 -11.10
C LEU A 25 5.92 2.91 -11.21
N LYS A 26 6.31 1.63 -11.37
CA LYS A 26 7.70 1.23 -11.60
C LYS A 26 8.22 1.78 -12.93
N LYS A 27 7.48 1.57 -14.03
CA LYS A 27 7.85 2.02 -15.38
C LYS A 27 7.99 3.54 -15.48
N THR A 28 7.17 4.26 -14.72
CA THR A 28 7.14 5.73 -14.74
C THR A 28 8.37 6.34 -14.05
N GLY A 29 9.01 5.64 -13.10
CA GLY A 29 10.23 6.10 -12.42
C GLY A 29 10.08 7.35 -11.55
N LYS A 30 8.88 7.96 -11.48
CA LYS A 30 8.61 9.19 -10.71
C LYS A 30 8.37 8.97 -9.22
N LEU A 31 8.25 7.72 -8.79
CA LEU A 31 7.92 7.41 -7.41
C LEU A 31 9.20 7.33 -6.58
N ASP A 32 9.49 8.40 -5.85
CA ASP A 32 10.61 8.46 -4.92
C ASP A 32 10.43 7.41 -3.83
N LEU A 33 11.32 6.40 -3.85
CA LEU A 33 11.48 5.48 -2.74
C LEU A 33 12.02 6.26 -1.53
N PRO A 34 11.50 6.00 -0.31
CA PRO A 34 11.98 6.67 0.88
C PRO A 34 13.47 6.39 1.11
N SER A 35 14.21 7.45 1.44
CA SER A 35 15.68 7.51 1.47
C SER A 35 16.36 6.37 2.25
N GLY A 36 17.42 5.81 1.67
CA GLY A 36 18.44 4.99 2.34
C GLY A 36 18.00 3.61 2.80
N ASN A 37 17.87 2.65 1.87
CA ASN A 37 17.57 1.22 2.08
C ASN A 37 16.43 0.91 3.07
N TRP A 38 15.61 1.90 3.40
CA TRP A 38 14.61 1.78 4.44
C TRP A 38 13.53 0.77 4.06
N VAL A 39 13.23 0.68 2.77
CA VAL A 39 12.24 -0.24 2.20
C VAL A 39 12.62 -1.70 2.45
N ASP A 40 13.92 -2.01 2.48
CA ASP A 40 14.44 -3.38 2.64
C ASP A 40 14.47 -3.84 4.10
N ILE A 41 14.52 -2.89 5.04
CA ILE A 41 14.71 -3.17 6.47
C ILE A 41 13.36 -3.30 7.19
N VAL A 42 12.32 -2.61 6.73
CA VAL A 42 11.08 -2.45 7.51
C VAL A 42 10.07 -3.58 7.35
N LYS A 43 9.34 -3.81 8.44
CA LYS A 43 8.10 -4.59 8.44
C LYS A 43 6.88 -3.70 8.22
N LEU A 44 5.82 -4.27 7.65
CA LEU A 44 4.60 -3.54 7.29
C LEU A 44 3.75 -3.05 8.49
N GLY A 45 3.96 -3.66 9.65
CA GLY A 45 3.25 -3.31 10.88
C GLY A 45 3.73 -4.14 12.06
N ILE A 46 3.33 -3.72 13.26
CA ILE A 46 3.75 -4.36 14.52
C ILE A 46 3.23 -5.80 14.67
N HIS A 47 2.13 -6.12 13.97
CA HIS A 47 1.53 -7.46 13.97
C HIS A 47 2.22 -8.42 13.00
N LYS A 48 3.19 -7.96 12.19
CA LYS A 48 3.94 -8.80 11.27
C LYS A 48 5.23 -9.28 11.93
N GLU A 49 5.46 -10.58 11.89
CA GLU A 49 6.67 -11.21 12.44
C GLU A 49 7.85 -11.03 11.49
N MET A 50 7.61 -11.19 10.17
CA MET A 50 8.61 -11.08 9.11
C MET A 50 8.43 -9.83 8.22
N ALA A 51 9.48 -9.51 7.47
CA ALA A 51 9.47 -8.48 6.42
C ALA A 51 8.69 -8.94 5.17
N PRO A 52 8.27 -8.02 4.28
CA PRO A 52 7.72 -8.37 2.97
C PRO A 52 8.69 -9.25 2.17
N MET A 53 8.16 -10.26 1.49
CA MET A 53 8.95 -11.11 0.58
C MET A 53 9.16 -10.47 -0.79
N ASP A 54 8.19 -9.68 -1.25
CA ASP A 54 8.27 -8.96 -2.52
C ASP A 54 9.17 -7.72 -2.34
N PRO A 55 10.29 -7.59 -3.10
CA PRO A 55 11.14 -6.40 -3.03
C PRO A 55 10.40 -5.14 -3.47
N ASP A 56 9.38 -5.29 -4.32
CA ASP A 56 8.59 -4.19 -4.88
C ASP A 56 7.32 -3.88 -4.09
N TRP A 57 7.24 -4.37 -2.85
CA TRP A 57 6.05 -4.22 -2.00
C TRP A 57 5.62 -2.75 -1.83
N PHE A 58 6.56 -1.81 -1.92
CA PHE A 58 6.29 -0.38 -1.77
C PHE A 58 5.42 0.16 -2.91
N TYR A 59 5.67 -0.28 -4.15
CA TYR A 59 4.85 0.09 -5.31
C TYR A 59 3.42 -0.47 -5.17
N THR A 60 3.31 -1.74 -4.77
CA THR A 60 2.03 -2.39 -4.49
C THR A 60 1.26 -1.67 -3.38
N ARG A 61 1.96 -1.21 -2.34
CA ARG A 61 1.37 -0.43 -1.24
C ARG A 61 0.84 0.91 -1.72
N CYS A 62 1.63 1.65 -2.50
CA CYS A 62 1.24 2.93 -3.07
C CYS A 62 0.02 2.77 -4.00
N ALA A 63 0.03 1.75 -4.86
CA ALA A 63 -1.08 1.45 -5.75
C ALA A 63 -2.39 1.16 -5.00
N SER A 64 -2.32 0.32 -3.96
CA SER A 64 -3.46 0.02 -3.10
C SER A 64 -3.99 1.26 -2.36
N ILE A 65 -3.10 2.14 -1.88
CA ILE A 65 -3.50 3.40 -1.23
C ILE A 65 -4.16 4.36 -2.22
N ALA A 66 -3.60 4.51 -3.42
CA ALA A 66 -4.17 5.38 -4.45
C ALA A 66 -5.59 4.94 -4.83
N ARG A 67 -5.80 3.63 -5.03
CA ARG A 67 -7.15 3.08 -5.28
C ARG A 67 -8.08 3.32 -4.08
N HIS A 68 -7.60 3.10 -2.87
CA HIS A 68 -8.41 3.31 -1.67
C HIS A 68 -8.88 4.77 -1.57
N LEU A 69 -7.99 5.74 -1.83
CA LEU A 69 -8.31 7.16 -1.83
C LEU A 69 -9.31 7.55 -2.90
N TYR A 70 -9.22 6.94 -4.09
CA TYR A 70 -10.19 7.15 -5.16
C TYR A 70 -11.61 6.73 -4.75
N LEU A 71 -11.73 5.63 -4.00
CA LEU A 71 -13.02 5.12 -3.54
C LEU A 71 -13.53 5.78 -2.26
N ARG A 72 -12.63 6.07 -1.31
CA ARG A 72 -12.94 6.53 0.04
C ARG A 72 -11.90 7.54 0.51
N ARG A 73 -12.36 8.71 0.93
CA ARG A 73 -11.49 9.73 1.54
C ARG A 73 -10.98 9.20 2.88
N ALA A 74 -9.66 9.08 3.02
CA ALA A 74 -9.03 8.56 4.23
C ALA A 74 -7.74 9.31 4.55
N GLY A 75 -7.51 9.57 5.84
CA GLY A 75 -6.21 10.03 6.34
C GLY A 75 -5.32 8.87 6.79
N VAL A 76 -4.11 9.19 7.28
CA VAL A 76 -3.13 8.20 7.79
C VAL A 76 -3.75 7.23 8.80
N GLY A 77 -4.57 7.71 9.73
CA GLY A 77 -5.23 6.88 10.73
C GLY A 77 -6.19 5.84 10.13
N GLY A 78 -6.96 6.24 9.11
CA GLY A 78 -7.87 5.33 8.39
C GLY A 78 -7.10 4.24 7.65
N LEU A 79 -6.03 4.63 6.93
CA LEU A 79 -5.17 3.69 6.21
C LEU A 79 -4.52 2.68 7.15
N THR A 80 -4.08 3.10 8.35
CA THR A 80 -3.50 2.15 9.32
C THR A 80 -4.51 1.14 9.86
N ARG A 81 -5.82 1.44 9.83
CA ARG A 81 -6.85 0.48 10.21
C ARG A 81 -7.11 -0.52 9.09
N VAL A 82 -7.11 -0.06 7.84
CA VAL A 82 -7.25 -0.90 6.63
C VAL A 82 -6.13 -1.93 6.55
N TYR A 83 -4.88 -1.51 6.77
CA TYR A 83 -3.72 -2.40 6.79
C TYR A 83 -3.42 -2.96 8.19
N GLY A 84 -4.37 -2.88 9.12
CA GLY A 84 -4.27 -3.48 10.44
C GLY A 84 -4.43 -5.00 10.37
N GLY A 85 -4.09 -5.67 11.47
CA GLY A 85 -4.16 -7.12 11.55
C GLY A 85 -4.13 -7.63 12.98
N LEU A 86 -4.36 -8.92 13.11
CA LEU A 86 -4.31 -9.61 14.39
C LEU A 86 -2.85 -9.81 14.81
N LYS A 87 -2.46 -9.33 16.00
CA LYS A 87 -1.12 -9.56 16.54
C LYS A 87 -1.10 -10.86 17.35
N ARG A 88 -0.14 -11.73 17.04
CA ARG A 88 0.18 -12.92 17.85
C ARG A 88 0.94 -12.47 19.11
N ASN A 89 0.41 -12.80 20.29
CA ASN A 89 1.00 -12.46 21.59
C ASN A 89 1.58 -13.70 22.31
N GLY A 90 2.01 -14.71 21.55
CA GLY A 90 2.45 -15.99 22.10
C GLY A 90 1.28 -16.75 22.72
N CYS A 91 1.35 -16.99 24.04
CA CYS A 91 0.32 -17.71 24.80
C CYS A 91 -0.90 -16.85 25.17
N ARG A 92 -0.80 -15.52 25.06
CA ARG A 92 -1.92 -14.61 25.37
C ARG A 92 -2.86 -14.49 24.16
N PRO A 93 -4.16 -14.20 24.37
CA PRO A 93 -5.11 -13.97 23.29
C PRO A 93 -4.62 -12.91 22.29
N SER A 94 -5.03 -13.13 21.05
CA SER A 94 -4.69 -12.30 19.92
C SER A 94 -5.57 -11.05 19.88
N HIS A 95 -4.98 -9.88 19.67
CA HIS A 95 -5.72 -8.61 19.59
C HIS A 95 -5.41 -7.87 18.31
N PHE A 96 -6.39 -7.11 17.81
CA PHE A 96 -6.21 -6.24 16.64
C PHE A 96 -5.19 -5.15 16.93
N GLN A 97 -4.25 -4.97 16.00
CA GLN A 97 -3.26 -3.91 16.02
C GLN A 97 -3.22 -3.19 14.68
N LYS A 98 -3.05 -1.87 14.74
CA LYS A 98 -2.98 -1.02 13.55
C LYS A 98 -1.71 -1.32 12.74
N GLY A 99 -1.79 -1.05 11.43
CA GLY A 99 -0.65 -1.05 10.53
C GLY A 99 0.31 0.12 10.82
N SER A 100 1.48 0.10 10.16
CA SER A 100 2.48 1.14 10.37
C SER A 100 2.02 2.51 9.87
N ARG A 101 2.06 3.52 10.75
CA ARG A 101 1.77 4.91 10.40
C ARG A 101 2.88 5.53 9.53
N SER A 102 4.13 5.11 9.73
CA SER A 102 5.26 5.65 8.96
C SER A 102 5.18 5.24 7.49
N ILE A 103 4.80 3.99 7.21
CA ILE A 103 4.58 3.50 5.84
C ILE A 103 3.46 4.26 5.17
N ALA A 104 2.29 4.37 5.82
CA ALA A 104 1.16 5.09 5.25
C ALA A 104 1.50 6.55 4.93
N ARG A 105 2.22 7.26 5.81
CA ARG A 105 2.66 8.63 5.57
C ARG A 105 3.65 8.73 4.41
N LYS A 106 4.67 7.87 4.38
CA LYS A 106 5.69 7.86 3.32
C LYS A 106 5.07 7.58 1.95
N CYS A 107 4.15 6.60 1.85
CA CYS A 107 3.43 6.34 0.61
C CYS A 107 2.64 7.56 0.13
N LEU A 108 1.93 8.26 1.04
CA LEU A 108 1.21 9.49 0.68
C LEU A 108 2.14 10.59 0.20
N GLN A 109 3.27 10.81 0.90
CA GLN A 109 4.26 11.80 0.52
C GLN A 109 4.91 11.48 -0.85
N SER A 110 5.24 10.22 -1.11
CA SER A 110 5.78 9.78 -2.40
C SER A 110 4.75 9.99 -3.52
N LEU A 111 3.47 9.70 -3.28
CA LEU A 111 2.40 9.93 -4.26
C LEU A 111 2.15 11.43 -4.50
N GLU A 112 2.25 12.26 -3.47
CA GLU A 112 2.09 13.71 -3.58
C GLU A 112 3.21 14.34 -4.42
N LYS A 113 4.45 13.88 -4.24
CA LYS A 113 5.61 14.33 -5.06
C LYS A 113 5.54 13.85 -6.51
N ALA A 114 4.89 12.72 -6.75
CA ALA A 114 4.75 12.14 -8.09
C ALA A 114 3.59 12.75 -8.90
N LYS A 115 2.83 13.69 -8.32
CA LYS A 115 1.84 14.52 -9.02
C LYS A 115 2.52 15.38 -10.07
#